data_AF-A0A7R9MTV2-F1
#
_entry.id   AF-A0A7R9MTV2-F1
#
_cell.length_a   1.000
_cell.length_b   1.000
_cell.length_c   1.000
_cell.angle_alpha   90.00
_cell.angle_beta   90.00
_cell.angle_gamma   90.00
#
_symmetry.space_group_name_H-M   'P 1'
#
loop_
_entity.id
_entity.type
_entity.pdbx_description
1 polymer ?
#
loop_
_entity_poly.entity_id
_entity_poly.type
_entity_poly.pdbx_seq_one_letter_code
_entity_poly.pdbx_strand_id
1 'polypeptide(L)'
;MLRALRDDDTCQQILCAMLELNVVDSVDMQQQIITTLQSTPTGKSHYFDLCQRQLHLKELQQKGGPRKLTLPSRSTDADVTKLLSCGSFGNLECLSLAFTQVTSACAEQLIKLPSLRYLNLWS
;
A
#
# COMPACT_ATOMS: atom_id res chain seq x y z
N MET A 1 20.30 -7.79 -21.04
CA MET A 1 21.19 -7.37 -19.95
C MET A 1 22.55 -6.84 -20.45
N LEU A 2 23.32 -7.59 -21.23
CA LEU A 2 24.65 -7.14 -21.72
C LEU A 2 24.68 -5.76 -22.38
N ARG A 3 23.66 -5.40 -23.18
CA ARG A 3 23.56 -4.06 -23.78
C ARG A 3 23.29 -2.97 -22.74
N ALA A 4 22.40 -3.23 -21.79
CA ALA A 4 22.12 -2.29 -20.69
C ALA A 4 23.36 -2.02 -19.81
N LEU A 5 24.24 -3.02 -19.62
CA LEU A 5 25.54 -2.85 -18.95
C LEU A 5 26.54 -1.99 -19.74
N ARG A 6 26.31 -1.78 -21.03
CA ARG A 6 27.11 -0.91 -21.90
C ARG A 6 26.49 0.48 -22.07
N ASP A 7 25.69 0.91 -21.08
CA ASP A 7 24.97 2.19 -21.10
C ASP A 7 24.01 2.36 -22.30
N ASP A 8 23.48 1.26 -22.84
CA ASP A 8 22.42 1.33 -23.85
C ASP A 8 21.09 1.75 -23.21
N ASP A 9 20.73 3.02 -23.40
CA ASP A 9 19.59 3.69 -22.77
C ASP A 9 18.26 2.96 -23.04
N THR A 10 18.00 2.58 -24.30
CA THR A 10 16.76 1.86 -24.67
C THR A 10 16.66 0.52 -23.95
N CYS A 11 17.75 -0.23 -23.87
CA CYS A 11 17.74 -1.50 -23.13
C CYS A 11 17.50 -1.29 -21.63
N GLN A 12 18.03 -0.23 -21.02
CA GLN A 12 17.77 0.07 -19.61
C GLN A 12 16.30 0.46 -19.38
N GLN A 13 15.71 1.28 -20.25
CA GLN A 13 14.29 1.63 -20.17
C GLN A 13 13.38 0.40 -20.32
N ILE A 14 13.70 -0.52 -21.24
CA ILE A 14 12.96 -1.78 -21.40
C ILE A 14 13.02 -2.61 -20.11
N LEU A 15 14.20 -2.71 -19.49
CA LEU A 15 14.36 -3.42 -18.22
C LEU A 15 13.53 -2.79 -17.10
N CYS A 16 13.48 -1.46 -17.02
CA CYS A 16 12.59 -0.74 -16.10
C CYS A 16 11.11 -1.05 -16.38
N ALA A 17 10.69 -1.05 -17.65
CA ALA A 17 9.31 -1.37 -18.03
C ALA A 17 8.93 -2.83 -17.69
N MET A 18 9.85 -3.77 -17.85
CA MET A 18 9.63 -5.17 -17.46
C MET A 18 9.37 -5.31 -15.95
N LEU A 19 10.07 -4.53 -15.12
CA LEU A 19 9.83 -4.47 -13.67
C LEU A 19 8.49 -3.78 -13.35
N GLU A 20 8.18 -2.67 -14.01
CA GLU A 20 6.95 -1.89 -13.77
C GLU A 20 5.68 -2.69 -14.08
N LEU A 21 5.71 -3.43 -15.20
CA LEU A 21 4.57 -4.21 -15.69
C LEU A 21 4.52 -5.63 -15.09
N ASN A 22 5.44 -5.98 -14.18
CA ASN A 22 5.58 -7.33 -13.62
C ASN A 22 5.60 -8.44 -14.70
N VAL A 23 6.25 -8.20 -15.83
CA VAL A 23 6.36 -9.18 -16.94
C VAL A 23 7.23 -10.39 -16.53
N VAL A 24 8.04 -10.21 -15.50
CA VAL A 24 8.96 -11.22 -14.98
C VAL A 24 8.43 -11.72 -13.65
N ASP A 25 7.94 -12.97 -13.63
CA ASP A 25 7.41 -13.61 -12.40
C ASP A 25 8.51 -14.15 -11.48
N SER A 26 9.71 -14.41 -12.02
CA SER A 26 10.84 -14.93 -11.24
C SER A 26 11.50 -13.82 -10.43
N VAL A 27 11.48 -13.96 -9.11
CA VAL A 27 12.16 -13.05 -8.16
C VAL A 27 13.65 -12.95 -8.48
N ASP A 28 14.32 -14.06 -8.81
CA ASP A 28 15.74 -14.07 -9.14
C ASP A 28 16.03 -13.23 -10.39
N MET A 29 15.20 -13.36 -11.42
CA MET A 29 15.35 -12.57 -12.64
C MET A 29 15.08 -11.09 -12.38
N GLN A 30 14.08 -10.74 -11.55
CA GLN A 30 13.87 -9.35 -11.13
C GLN A 30 15.11 -8.78 -10.42
N GLN A 31 15.70 -9.52 -9.48
CA GLN A 31 16.93 -9.10 -8.77
C GLN A 31 18.11 -8.93 -9.72
N GLN A 32 18.25 -9.81 -10.72
CA GLN A 32 19.29 -9.65 -11.76
C GLN A 32 19.07 -8.40 -12.61
N ILE A 33 17.82 -8.08 -12.96
CA ILE A 33 17.49 -6.85 -13.70
C ILE A 33 17.84 -5.62 -12.87
N ILE A 34 17.44 -5.58 -11.60
CA ILE A 34 17.75 -4.49 -10.68
C ILE A 34 19.27 -4.31 -10.55
N THR A 35 20.01 -5.40 -10.35
CA THR A 35 21.48 -5.38 -10.25
C THR A 35 22.13 -4.86 -11.54
N THR A 36 21.60 -5.26 -12.69
CA THR A 36 22.06 -4.78 -14.01
C THR A 36 21.86 -3.26 -14.15
N LEU A 37 20.68 -2.75 -13.81
CA LEU A 37 20.38 -1.31 -13.85
C LEU A 37 21.27 -0.53 -12.89
N GLN A 38 21.47 -1.05 -11.67
CA GLN A 38 22.32 -0.43 -10.65
C GLN A 38 23.82 -0.48 -10.95
N SER A 39 24.26 -1.20 -11.98
CA SER A 39 25.68 -1.28 -12.35
C SER A 39 26.16 -0.10 -13.20
N THR A 40 25.25 0.73 -13.70
CA THR A 40 25.55 1.88 -14.58
C THR A 40 24.97 3.18 -14.01
N PRO A 41 25.55 4.36 -14.28
CA PRO A 41 25.04 5.63 -13.75
C PRO A 41 23.66 5.98 -14.36
N THR A 42 23.49 5.76 -15.66
CA THR A 42 22.22 5.98 -16.39
C THR A 42 21.13 5.02 -15.90
N GLY A 43 21.45 3.73 -15.76
CA GLY A 43 20.52 2.73 -15.26
C GLY A 43 20.09 2.97 -13.81
N LYS A 44 20.99 3.49 -12.95
CA LYS A 44 20.62 3.94 -11.58
C LYS A 44 19.59 5.05 -11.61
N SER A 45 19.75 6.04 -12.49
CA SER A 45 18.79 7.13 -12.65
C SER A 45 17.42 6.60 -13.09
N HIS A 46 17.38 5.77 -14.13
CA HIS A 46 16.13 5.17 -14.63
C HIS A 46 15.42 4.32 -13.58
N TYR A 47 16.18 3.52 -12.83
CA TYR A 47 15.63 2.72 -11.74
C TYR A 47 15.11 3.59 -10.58
N PHE A 48 15.82 4.67 -10.24
CA PHE A 48 15.36 5.62 -9.24
C PHE A 48 14.04 6.28 -9.65
N ASP A 49 13.93 6.74 -10.90
CA ASP A 49 12.72 7.36 -11.44
C ASP A 49 11.54 6.37 -11.46
N LEU A 50 11.79 5.09 -11.77
CA LEU A 50 10.80 4.03 -11.63
C LEU A 50 10.31 3.90 -10.17
N CYS A 51 11.23 3.81 -9.21
CA CYS A 51 10.89 3.72 -7.79
C CYS A 51 10.07 4.94 -7.31
N GLN A 52 10.43 6.14 -7.76
CA GLN A 52 9.69 7.38 -7.44
C GLN A 52 8.26 7.34 -7.99
N ARG A 53 8.09 6.94 -9.26
CA ARG A 53 6.75 6.77 -9.86
C ARG A 53 5.90 5.76 -9.10
N GLN A 54 6.49 4.62 -8.73
CA GLN A 54 5.79 3.60 -7.93
C GLN A 54 5.39 4.11 -6.54
N LEU A 55 6.26 4.88 -5.89
CA LEU A 55 5.96 5.50 -4.60
C LEU A 55 4.81 6.51 -4.74
N HIS A 56 4.87 7.39 -5.74
CA HIS A 56 3.84 8.37 -6.00
C HIS A 56 2.49 7.71 -6.31
N LEU A 57 2.47 6.64 -7.11
CA LEU A 57 1.25 5.87 -7.35
C LEU A 57 0.69 5.25 -6.06
N LYS A 58 1.55 4.72 -5.18
CA LYS A 58 1.12 4.21 -3.87
C LYS A 58 0.52 5.32 -3.02
N GLU A 59 1.10 6.52 -3.02
CA GLU A 59 0.56 7.69 -2.32
C GLU A 59 -0.79 8.13 -2.86
N LEU A 60 -0.94 8.21 -4.18
CA LEU A 60 -2.22 8.54 -4.84
C LEU A 60 -3.30 7.50 -4.55
N GLN A 61 -2.93 6.23 -4.41
CA GLN A 61 -3.85 5.15 -4.03
C GLN A 61 -4.22 5.17 -2.54
N GLN A 62 -3.51 5.93 -1.69
CA GLN A 62 -3.87 6.00 -0.28
C GLN A 62 -5.23 6.69 -0.16
N LYS A 63 -6.21 5.94 0.33
CA LYS A 63 -7.56 6.45 0.58
C LYS A 63 -7.63 7.37 1.80
N GLY A 64 -6.50 7.53 2.50
CA GLY A 64 -6.30 8.32 3.70
C GLY A 64 -6.69 7.57 4.98
N GLY A 65 -6.42 8.20 6.13
CA GLY A 65 -6.77 7.69 7.43
C GLY A 65 -5.70 6.83 8.11
N PRO A 66 -5.89 6.54 9.41
CA PRO A 66 -4.99 5.68 10.17
C PRO A 66 -5.12 4.22 9.72
N ARG A 67 -4.04 3.44 9.82
CA ARG A 67 -4.09 1.97 9.62
C ARG A 67 -4.62 1.21 10.82
N LYS A 68 -4.48 1.78 12.03
CA LYS A 68 -4.93 1.17 13.28
C LYS A 68 -5.73 2.17 14.08
N LEU A 69 -6.88 1.75 14.60
CA LEU A 69 -7.74 2.57 15.44
C LEU A 69 -8.25 1.74 16.63
N THR A 70 -8.21 2.35 17.82
CA THR A 70 -8.82 1.81 19.03
C THR A 70 -9.79 2.84 19.56
N LEU A 71 -11.02 2.43 19.84
CA LEU A 71 -12.01 3.33 20.42
C LEU A 71 -11.92 3.39 21.96
N PRO A 72 -12.23 4.54 22.57
CA PRO A 72 -12.39 4.67 24.01
C PRO A 72 -13.46 3.71 24.57
N SER A 73 -13.31 3.28 25.83
CA SER A 73 -14.22 2.31 26.46
C SER A 73 -15.69 2.77 26.59
N ARG A 74 -15.94 4.08 26.53
CA ARG A 74 -17.31 4.64 26.56
C ARG A 74 -17.92 4.82 25.17
N SER A 75 -17.22 4.43 24.12
CA SER A 75 -17.73 4.56 22.76
C SER A 75 -18.92 3.65 22.53
N THR A 76 -19.90 4.18 21.79
CA THR A 76 -21.17 3.56 21.43
C THR A 76 -21.28 3.42 19.91
N ASP A 77 -22.32 2.73 19.42
CA ASP A 77 -22.60 2.60 17.98
C ASP A 77 -22.76 3.96 17.28
N ALA A 78 -23.26 4.98 17.99
CA ALA A 78 -23.40 6.34 17.48
C ALA A 78 -22.03 7.00 17.23
N ASP A 79 -21.07 6.78 18.13
CA ASP A 79 -19.71 7.30 17.98
C ASP A 79 -19.00 6.66 16.78
N VAL A 80 -19.16 5.35 16.59
CA VAL A 80 -18.63 4.62 15.42
C VAL A 80 -19.22 5.21 14.14
N THR A 81 -20.54 5.38 14.09
CA THR A 81 -21.25 5.89 12.91
C THR A 81 -20.77 7.30 12.57
N LYS A 82 -20.69 8.19 13.56
CA LYS A 82 -20.24 9.58 13.38
C LYS A 82 -18.78 9.67 12.96
N LEU A 83 -17.92 8.84 13.55
CA LEU A 83 -16.51 8.78 13.21
C LEU A 83 -16.35 8.34 11.75
N LEU A 84 -16.98 7.23 11.35
CA LEU A 84 -16.88 6.69 10.00
C LEU A 84 -17.55 7.57 8.93
N SER A 85 -18.55 8.39 9.28
CA SER A 85 -19.19 9.31 8.32
C SER A 85 -18.35 10.55 8.00
N CYS A 86 -17.49 10.98 8.93
CA CYS A 86 -16.75 12.24 8.81
C CYS A 86 -15.26 12.06 8.49
N GLY A 87 -14.68 10.90 8.79
CA GLY A 87 -13.25 10.67 8.63
C GLY A 87 -12.90 9.85 7.40
N SER A 88 -11.69 10.08 6.90
CA SER A 88 -11.06 9.17 5.95
C SER A 88 -10.53 7.95 6.73
N PHE A 89 -11.08 6.76 6.44
CA PHE A 89 -10.67 5.47 7.03
C PHE A 89 -10.43 4.41 5.96
N GLY A 90 -10.19 4.84 4.72
CA GLY A 90 -10.01 3.91 3.61
C GLY A 90 -8.75 3.06 3.74
N ASN A 91 -7.76 3.48 4.55
CA ASN A 91 -6.56 2.71 4.87
C ASN A 91 -6.66 1.93 6.20
N LEU A 92 -7.81 1.92 6.88
CA LEU A 92 -7.95 1.28 8.19
C LEU A 92 -7.89 -0.25 8.05
N GLU A 93 -6.86 -0.86 8.63
CA GLU A 93 -6.59 -2.31 8.56
C GLU A 93 -6.94 -3.02 9.88
N CYS A 94 -6.73 -2.35 11.02
CA CYS A 94 -7.02 -2.87 12.35
C CYS A 94 -7.98 -1.95 13.10
N LEU A 95 -9.11 -2.49 13.53
CA LEU A 95 -10.05 -1.80 14.42
C LEU A 95 -10.23 -2.59 15.71
N SER A 96 -10.02 -1.92 16.85
CA SER A 96 -10.31 -2.48 18.16
C SER A 96 -11.52 -1.79 18.79
N LEU A 97 -12.57 -2.57 19.00
CA LEU A 97 -13.79 -2.22 19.73
C LEU A 97 -13.83 -2.89 21.12
N ALA A 98 -12.70 -3.43 21.56
CA ALA A 98 -12.63 -4.14 22.83
C ALA A 98 -12.93 -3.22 24.02
N PHE A 99 -13.66 -3.76 25.01
CA PHE A 99 -14.08 -3.05 26.21
C PHE A 99 -14.87 -1.75 25.92
N THR A 100 -15.62 -1.71 24.81
CA THR A 100 -16.51 -0.60 24.45
C THR A 100 -17.98 -0.95 24.70
N GLN A 101 -18.88 0.03 24.53
CA GLN A 101 -20.33 -0.17 24.55
C GLN A 101 -20.92 -0.35 23.14
N VAL A 102 -20.07 -0.63 22.16
CA VAL A 102 -20.47 -0.85 20.77
C VAL A 102 -21.15 -2.22 20.66
N THR A 103 -22.29 -2.26 19.98
CA THR A 103 -23.07 -3.48 19.81
C THR A 103 -22.95 -4.01 18.39
N SER A 104 -23.67 -5.10 18.08
CA SER A 104 -23.77 -5.63 16.71
C SER A 104 -24.43 -4.65 15.74
N ALA A 105 -25.12 -3.61 16.23
CA ALA A 105 -25.73 -2.59 15.38
C ALA A 105 -24.70 -1.82 14.53
N CYS A 106 -23.44 -1.70 14.96
CA CYS A 106 -22.41 -1.04 14.16
C CYS A 106 -21.93 -1.85 12.94
N ALA A 107 -22.31 -3.13 12.80
CA ALA A 107 -21.79 -4.02 11.76
C ALA A 107 -22.00 -3.45 10.35
N GLU A 108 -23.14 -2.80 10.09
CA GLU A 108 -23.45 -2.14 8.81
C GLU A 108 -22.46 -1.01 8.46
N GLN A 109 -21.82 -0.41 9.46
CA GLN A 109 -20.80 0.62 9.23
C GLN A 109 -19.42 0.01 9.04
N LEU A 110 -19.13 -1.08 9.75
CA LEU A 110 -17.84 -1.77 9.62
C LEU A 110 -17.63 -2.38 8.24
N ILE A 111 -18.67 -2.91 7.59
CA ILE A 111 -18.57 -3.47 6.23
C ILE A 111 -18.17 -2.43 5.18
N LYS A 112 -18.31 -1.14 5.47
CA LYS A 112 -17.94 -0.04 4.55
C LYS A 112 -16.43 0.24 4.56
N LEU A 113 -15.67 -0.34 5.48
CA LEU A 113 -14.21 -0.17 5.58
C LEU A 113 -13.52 -1.09 4.56
N PRO A 114 -12.98 -0.56 3.45
CA PRO A 114 -12.54 -1.39 2.32
C PRO A 114 -11.23 -2.14 2.60
N SER A 115 -10.46 -1.69 3.58
CA SER A 115 -9.14 -2.23 3.90
C SER A 115 -9.10 -2.96 5.25
N LEU A 116 -10.24 -3.14 5.93
CA LEU A 116 -10.28 -3.73 7.26
C LEU A 116 -9.96 -5.23 7.19
N ARG A 117 -8.97 -5.67 7.97
CA ARG A 117 -8.49 -7.06 7.99
C ARG A 117 -8.57 -7.67 9.39
N TYR A 118 -8.43 -6.85 10.42
CA TYR A 118 -8.44 -7.28 11.81
C TYR A 118 -9.47 -6.48 12.59
N LEU A 119 -10.42 -7.20 13.20
CA LEU A 119 -11.44 -6.63 14.06
C LEU A 119 -11.37 -7.30 15.43
N ASN A 120 -11.07 -6.53 16.46
CA ASN A 120 -11.07 -7.00 17.85
C ASN A 120 -12.38 -6.59 18.53
N LEU A 121 -13.15 -7.59 18.95
CA LEU A 121 -14.46 -7.46 19.60
C LEU A 121 -14.46 -7.95 21.05
N TRP A 122 -13.29 -8.12 21.66
CA TRP A 122 -13.20 -8.64 23.03
C TRP A 122 -13.97 -7.77 24.02
N SER A 123 -14.96 -8.34 24.71
CA SER A 123 -15.78 -7.63 25.70
C SER A 123 -15.27 -7.81 27.13
#